data_AF-A0A0F9SAJ6-F1
#
_entry.id   AF-A0A0F9SAJ6-F1
#
_cell.length_a   1.000
_cell.length_b   1.000
_cell.length_c   1.000
_cell.angle_alpha   90.00
_cell.angle_beta   90.00
_cell.angle_gamma   90.00
#
_symmetry.space_group_name_H-M   'P 1'
#
loop_
_entity.id
_entity.type
_entity.pdbx_description
1 polymer ?
#
loop_
_entity_poly.entity_id
_entity_poly.type
_entity_poly.pdbx_seq_one_letter_code
_entity_poly.pdbx_strand_id
1 'polypeptide(L)'
;METQTELEKEIGTIEPEMLSLKPEKVKIVEVKVLPVGEKKNLKVNCLVKHPDKEESITISSVSYLRDKAVKTTGLWYNLDKEENIQKGSALAIFLEKTNSKNLKELEGKEVDTELDGNYLCFKAY
;
A
#
# COMPACT_ATOMS: atom_id res chain seq x y z
N MET A 1 13.30 1.29 -31.97
CA MET A 1 12.09 1.98 -31.48
C MET A 1 11.18 0.88 -30.98
N GLU A 2 11.06 0.72 -29.67
CA GLU A 2 10.13 -0.26 -29.08
C GLU A 2 8.74 0.38 -29.08
N THR A 3 7.83 -0.17 -29.86
CA THR A 3 6.47 0.35 -30.03
C THR A 3 5.68 0.05 -28.74
N GLN A 4 5.31 1.08 -27.99
CA GLN A 4 4.47 0.98 -26.78
C GLN A 4 3.02 0.66 -27.17
N THR A 5 2.73 -0.60 -27.48
CA THR A 5 1.40 -1.13 -27.82
C THR A 5 0.36 -0.98 -26.70
N GLU A 6 0.79 -0.65 -25.47
CA GLU A 6 -0.11 -0.35 -24.34
C GLU A 6 -0.89 0.94 -24.49
N LEU A 7 -0.35 1.93 -25.23
CA LEU A 7 -0.99 3.24 -25.45
C LEU A 7 -2.18 3.19 -26.41
N GLU A 8 -2.25 2.16 -27.24
CA GLU A 8 -3.29 1.97 -28.27
C GLU A 8 -4.47 1.14 -27.77
N LYS A 9 -4.46 0.71 -26.50
CA LYS A 9 -5.56 -0.07 -25.92
C LYS A 9 -6.76 0.83 -25.65
N GLU A 10 -7.90 0.43 -26.22
CA GLU A 10 -9.20 1.07 -25.97
C GLU A 10 -9.71 0.76 -24.56
N ILE A 11 -10.56 1.63 -24.01
CA ILE A 11 -11.18 1.43 -22.70
C ILE A 11 -12.12 0.21 -22.78
N GLY A 12 -11.88 -0.81 -21.95
CA GLY A 12 -12.76 -1.98 -21.86
C GLY A 12 -14.14 -1.63 -21.30
N THR A 13 -15.17 -2.32 -21.77
CA THR A 13 -16.58 -2.10 -21.37
C THR A 13 -17.05 -2.97 -20.20
N ILE A 14 -16.18 -3.85 -19.70
CA ILE A 14 -16.45 -4.74 -18.58
C ILE A 14 -15.99 -4.06 -17.30
N GLU A 15 -16.92 -3.80 -16.39
CA GLU A 15 -16.60 -3.27 -15.06
C GLU A 15 -15.76 -4.30 -14.29
N PRO A 16 -14.68 -3.88 -13.60
CA PRO A 16 -13.89 -4.80 -12.79
C PRO A 16 -14.77 -5.42 -11.71
N GLU A 17 -14.66 -6.73 -11.51
CA GLU A 17 -15.38 -7.42 -10.43
C GLU A 17 -15.07 -6.73 -9.09
N MET A 18 -16.08 -6.05 -8.54
CA MET A 18 -15.97 -5.38 -7.25
C MET A 18 -15.85 -6.44 -6.16
N LEU A 19 -14.62 -6.81 -5.85
CA LEU A 19 -14.31 -7.45 -4.58
C LEU A 19 -14.45 -6.37 -3.49
N SER A 20 -15.69 -6.08 -3.09
CA SER A 20 -16.03 -5.14 -2.01
C SER A 20 -15.58 -5.69 -0.66
N LEU A 21 -14.26 -5.71 -0.45
CA LEU A 21 -13.66 -6.00 0.85
C LEU A 21 -14.07 -4.88 1.81
N LYS A 22 -14.66 -5.26 2.93
CA LYS A 22 -15.05 -4.29 3.96
C LYS A 22 -13.80 -3.80 4.71
N PRO A 23 -13.78 -2.54 5.16
CA PRO A 23 -12.70 -2.06 6.00
C PRO A 23 -12.74 -2.78 7.36
N GLU A 24 -11.77 -3.64 7.60
CA GLU A 24 -11.61 -4.39 8.85
C GLU A 24 -10.13 -4.46 9.26
N LYS A 25 -9.87 -4.97 10.47
CA LYS A 25 -8.51 -5.22 10.93
C LYS A 25 -7.93 -6.42 10.18
N VAL A 26 -6.81 -6.21 9.51
CA VAL A 26 -6.11 -7.23 8.75
C VAL A 26 -4.78 -7.56 9.40
N LYS A 27 -4.34 -8.82 9.26
CA LYS A 27 -3.02 -9.23 9.71
C LYS A 27 -2.04 -9.22 8.55
N ILE A 28 -0.93 -8.51 8.70
CA ILE A 28 0.16 -8.54 7.72
C ILE A 28 0.87 -9.89 7.84
N VAL A 29 0.91 -10.64 6.75
CA VAL A 29 1.56 -11.95 6.69
C VAL A 29 2.98 -11.81 6.17
N GLU A 30 3.16 -10.99 5.15
CA GLU A 30 4.44 -10.83 4.46
C GLU A 30 4.59 -9.40 3.92
N VAL A 31 5.82 -8.87 3.90
CA VAL A 31 6.12 -7.56 3.31
C VAL A 31 7.18 -7.70 2.23
N LYS A 32 6.88 -7.19 1.03
CA LYS A 32 7.78 -7.23 -0.14
C LYS A 32 7.97 -5.83 -0.70
N VAL A 33 9.20 -5.53 -1.13
CA VAL A 33 9.50 -4.31 -1.88
C VAL A 33 9.62 -4.66 -3.35
N LEU A 34 8.75 -4.09 -4.19
CA LEU A 34 8.69 -4.37 -5.62
C LEU A 34 8.95 -3.09 -6.42
N PRO A 35 9.70 -3.18 -7.54
CA PRO A 35 9.86 -2.06 -8.46
C PRO A 35 8.56 -1.84 -9.26
N VAL A 36 8.16 -0.58 -9.40
CA VAL A 36 6.95 -0.17 -10.13
C VAL A 36 7.30 0.88 -11.18
N GLY A 37 6.78 0.68 -12.39
CA GLY A 37 6.95 1.57 -13.54
C GLY A 37 8.32 1.49 -14.23
N GLU A 38 8.45 2.19 -15.34
CA GLU A 38 9.69 2.21 -16.15
C GLU A 38 10.89 2.78 -15.39
N LYS A 39 10.63 3.71 -14.45
CA LYS A 39 11.64 4.30 -13.57
C LYS A 39 12.06 3.38 -12.41
N LYS A 40 11.47 2.19 -12.29
CA LYS A 40 11.75 1.18 -11.25
C LYS A 40 11.70 1.75 -9.83
N ASN A 41 10.73 2.64 -9.57
CA ASN A 41 10.53 3.18 -8.23
C ASN A 41 10.10 2.06 -7.29
N LEU A 42 10.71 1.98 -6.11
CA LEU A 42 10.45 0.90 -5.17
C LEU A 42 9.19 1.19 -4.35
N LYS A 43 8.26 0.24 -4.33
CA LYS A 43 7.01 0.31 -3.55
C LYS A 43 6.91 -0.90 -2.62
N VAL A 44 6.46 -0.65 -1.41
CA VAL A 44 6.20 -1.68 -0.41
C VAL A 44 4.79 -2.24 -0.61
N ASN A 45 4.73 -3.55 -0.76
CA ASN A 45 3.52 -4.34 -0.85
C ASN A 45 3.42 -5.23 0.39
N CYS A 46 2.36 -5.04 1.16
CA CYS A 46 2.06 -5.86 2.32
C CYS A 46 1.01 -6.90 1.91
N LEU A 47 1.38 -8.18 1.96
CA LEU A 47 0.44 -9.27 1.85
C LEU A 47 -0.27 -9.42 3.19
N VAL A 48 -1.59 -9.31 3.20
CA VAL A 48 -2.41 -9.36 4.41
C VAL A 48 -3.47 -10.44 4.30
N LYS A 49 -3.78 -11.05 5.44
CA LYS A 49 -4.91 -11.96 5.58
C LYS A 49 -6.12 -11.14 6.03
N HIS A 50 -7.14 -11.10 5.18
CA HIS A 50 -8.39 -10.41 5.48
C HIS A 50 -9.39 -11.39 6.11
N PRO A 51 -10.11 -11.05 7.17
CA PRO A 51 -11.09 -11.95 7.80
C PRO A 51 -12.24 -12.36 6.86
N ASP A 52 -12.65 -11.47 5.96
CA ASP A 52 -13.71 -11.69 4.96
C ASP A 52 -13.28 -12.60 3.77
N LYS A 53 -11.98 -12.91 3.62
CA LYS A 53 -11.45 -13.76 2.55
C LYS A 53 -10.42 -14.76 3.05
N GLU A 54 -10.54 -16.02 2.64
CA GLU A 54 -9.50 -17.02 2.91
C GLU A 54 -8.19 -16.69 2.19
N GLU A 55 -8.28 -16.09 1.00
CA GLU A 55 -7.13 -15.67 0.21
C GLU A 55 -6.46 -14.40 0.74
N SER A 56 -5.14 -14.39 0.66
CA SER A 56 -4.34 -13.23 1.06
C SER A 56 -4.44 -12.12 0.01
N ILE A 57 -4.63 -10.89 0.45
CA ILE A 57 -4.73 -9.71 -0.43
C ILE A 57 -3.48 -8.85 -0.28
N THR A 58 -3.11 -8.10 -1.31
CA THR A 58 -1.96 -7.19 -1.25
C THR A 58 -2.43 -5.76 -1.09
N ILE A 59 -2.01 -5.10 -0.01
CA ILE A 59 -2.23 -3.68 0.22
C ILE A 59 -0.90 -2.94 0.10
N SER A 60 -0.88 -1.86 -0.69
CA SER A 60 0.32 -1.06 -0.94
C SER A 60 0.09 0.45 -0.76
N SER A 61 -0.99 0.80 -0.06
CA SER A 61 -1.41 2.18 0.19
C SER A 61 -1.79 2.38 1.64
N VAL A 62 -1.63 3.61 2.12
CA VAL A 62 -1.95 4.03 3.47
C VAL A 62 -2.63 5.41 3.45
N SER A 63 -3.68 5.54 4.25
CA SER A 63 -4.34 6.78 4.61
C SER A 63 -3.76 7.32 5.90
N TYR A 64 -3.27 8.55 5.87
CA TYR A 64 -2.68 9.19 7.03
C TYR A 64 -3.08 10.66 7.10
N LEU A 65 -3.04 11.23 8.30
CA LEU A 65 -3.42 12.62 8.52
C LEU A 65 -2.21 13.54 8.30
N ARG A 66 -2.33 14.49 7.37
CA ARG A 66 -1.32 15.50 7.09
C ARG A 66 -1.99 16.83 6.82
N ASP A 67 -1.50 17.89 7.46
CA ASP A 67 -2.04 19.25 7.27
C ASP A 67 -3.55 19.34 7.55
N LYS A 68 -4.05 18.59 8.55
CA LYS A 68 -5.47 18.48 8.94
C LYS A 68 -6.39 17.83 7.90
N ALA A 69 -5.83 17.19 6.87
CA ALA A 69 -6.58 16.40 5.89
C ALA A 69 -6.10 14.95 5.90
N VAL A 70 -7.03 14.01 5.67
CA VAL A 70 -6.67 12.60 5.38
C VAL A 70 -6.15 12.55 3.95
N LYS A 71 -4.96 11.99 3.77
CA LYS A 71 -4.35 11.77 2.47
C LYS A 71 -4.04 10.29 2.31
N THR A 72 -4.47 9.72 1.19
CA THR A 72 -4.16 8.35 0.79
C THR A 72 -3.00 8.36 -0.18
N THR A 73 -1.97 7.57 0.08
CA THR A 73 -0.84 7.43 -0.86
C THR A 73 -0.23 6.05 -0.82
N GLY A 74 0.56 5.74 -1.84
CA GLY A 74 1.34 4.51 -1.90
C GLY A 74 2.43 4.44 -0.84
N LEU A 75 2.70 3.24 -0.36
CA LEU A 75 3.84 2.95 0.52
C LEU A 75 5.14 2.93 -0.31
N TRP A 76 5.66 4.10 -0.67
CA TRP A 76 6.91 4.20 -1.43
C TRP A 76 8.14 3.97 -0.54
N TYR A 77 9.07 3.13 -0.99
CA TYR A 77 10.32 2.84 -0.29
C TYR A 77 11.37 3.92 -0.63
N ASN A 78 11.18 5.10 -0.05
CA ASN A 78 12.09 6.23 -0.19
C ASN A 78 13.07 6.26 0.98
N LEU A 79 14.36 6.44 0.67
CA LEU A 79 15.42 6.53 1.66
C LEU A 79 15.93 7.97 1.80
N ASP A 80 16.40 8.33 3.00
CA ASP A 80 17.13 9.57 3.24
C ASP A 80 18.63 9.42 2.91
N LYS A 81 19.41 10.46 3.19
CA LYS A 81 20.85 10.53 2.87
C LYS A 81 21.71 9.50 3.63
N GLU A 82 21.24 9.03 4.78
CA GLU A 82 21.86 8.00 5.61
C GLU A 82 21.31 6.59 5.28
N GLU A 83 20.60 6.44 4.16
CA GLU A 83 20.03 5.17 3.67
C GLU A 83 18.94 4.57 4.58
N ASN A 84 18.35 5.37 5.47
CA ASN A 84 17.20 4.98 6.29
C ASN A 84 15.87 5.39 5.65
N ILE A 85 14.74 4.85 6.12
CA ILE A 85 13.41 5.22 5.60
C ILE A 85 13.17 6.72 5.83
N GLN A 86 12.89 7.44 4.75
CA GLN A 86 12.74 8.89 4.77
C GLN A 86 11.67 9.33 5.78
N LYS A 87 12.06 10.08 6.81
CA LYS A 87 11.15 10.67 7.78
C LYS A 87 10.07 11.53 7.12
N GLY A 88 8.84 11.44 7.62
CA GLY A 88 7.68 12.17 7.09
C GLY A 88 7.15 11.63 5.75
N SER A 89 7.72 10.54 5.23
CA SER A 89 7.10 9.75 4.18
C SER A 89 5.90 8.98 4.73
N ALA A 90 4.97 8.59 3.85
CA ALA A 90 3.80 7.81 4.27
C ALA A 90 4.19 6.45 4.87
N LEU A 91 5.28 5.84 4.38
CA LEU A 91 5.83 4.62 4.94
C LEU A 91 6.36 4.83 6.37
N ALA A 92 7.09 5.93 6.61
CA ALA A 92 7.56 6.26 7.95
C ALA A 92 6.40 6.47 8.93
N ILE A 93 5.38 7.23 8.52
CA ILE A 93 4.19 7.49 9.34
C ILE A 93 3.45 6.18 9.65
N PHE A 94 3.36 5.29 8.67
CA PHE A 94 2.78 3.97 8.86
C PHE A 94 3.54 3.13 9.89
N LEU A 95 4.87 3.07 9.78
CA LEU A 95 5.74 2.36 10.72
C LEU A 95 5.65 2.93 12.14
N GLU A 96 5.59 4.27 12.27
CA GLU A 96 5.39 4.94 13.55
C GLU A 96 4.04 4.56 14.18
N LYS A 97 2.97 4.52 13.39
CA LYS A 97 1.64 4.11 13.85
C LYS A 97 1.61 2.66 14.35
N THR A 98 2.28 1.75 13.66
CA THR A 98 2.33 0.32 14.05
C THR A 98 3.39 0.03 15.11
N ASN A 99 4.14 1.06 15.55
CA ASN A 99 5.27 0.96 16.45
C ASN A 99 6.29 -0.09 15.97
N SER A 100 6.67 0.01 14.69
CA SER A 100 7.61 -0.87 13.99
C SER A 100 8.83 -0.06 13.56
N LYS A 101 10.05 -0.57 13.79
CA LYS A 101 11.28 0.18 13.43
C LYS A 101 11.71 -0.04 11.98
N ASN A 102 11.23 -1.13 11.36
CA ASN A 102 11.56 -1.51 10.00
C ASN A 102 10.40 -2.32 9.37
N LEU A 103 10.50 -2.57 8.07
CA LEU A 103 9.48 -3.29 7.30
C LEU A 103 9.22 -4.71 7.81
N LYS A 104 10.24 -5.39 8.34
CA LYS A 104 10.10 -6.77 8.82
C LYS A 104 9.25 -6.85 10.08
N GLU A 105 9.31 -5.82 10.93
CA GLU A 105 8.46 -5.72 12.13
C GLU A 105 6.99 -5.38 11.82
N LEU A 106 6.63 -5.17 10.55
CA LEU A 106 5.22 -5.12 10.14
C LEU A 106 4.65 -6.54 9.99
N GLU A 107 5.47 -7.54 9.67
CA GLU A 107 5.01 -8.92 9.54
C GLU A 107 4.47 -9.43 10.88
N GLY A 108 3.26 -9.96 10.85
CA GLY A 108 2.51 -10.41 12.01
C GLY A 108 1.72 -9.33 12.75
N LYS A 109 1.88 -8.04 12.41
CA LYS A 109 1.08 -6.95 13.01
C LYS A 109 -0.35 -6.95 12.48
N GLU A 110 -1.26 -6.56 13.35
CA GLU A 110 -2.65 -6.31 12.98
C GLU A 110 -2.86 -4.81 12.79
N VAL A 111 -3.46 -4.45 11.67
CA VAL A 111 -3.60 -3.06 11.23
C VAL A 111 -5.01 -2.83 10.75
N ASP A 112 -5.62 -1.73 11.18
CA ASP A 112 -6.92 -1.31 10.70
C ASP A 112 -6.83 -0.86 9.23
N THR A 113 -7.83 -1.21 8.43
CA THR A 113 -7.95 -0.76 7.05
C THR A 113 -9.13 0.18 6.88
N GLU A 114 -9.08 0.99 5.83
CA GLU A 114 -10.19 1.83 5.40
C GLU A 114 -10.35 1.79 3.88
N LEU A 115 -11.50 2.23 3.41
CA LEU A 115 -11.78 2.37 1.98
C LEU A 115 -11.45 3.78 1.53
N ASP A 116 -10.55 3.88 0.54
CA ASP A 116 -10.33 5.08 -0.26
C ASP A 116 -11.02 4.87 -1.61
N GLY A 117 -12.27 5.34 -1.72
CA GLY A 117 -13.15 4.97 -2.81
C GLY A 117 -13.44 3.46 -2.82
N ASN A 118 -12.93 2.76 -3.83
CA ASN A 118 -13.08 1.30 -3.98
C ASN A 118 -11.83 0.51 -3.57
N TYR A 119 -10.77 1.17 -3.10
CA TYR A 119 -9.51 0.52 -2.76
C TYR A 119 -9.36 0.40 -1.25
N LEU A 120 -9.03 -0.80 -0.79
CA LEU A 120 -8.67 -1.05 0.60
C LEU A 120 -7.25 -0.53 0.85
N CYS A 121 -7.09 0.31 1.86
CA CYS A 121 -5.82 0.89 2.27
C CYS A 121 -5.63 0.81 3.78
N PHE A 122 -4.39 0.89 4.25
CA PHE A 122 -4.13 0.90 5.69
C PHE A 122 -4.52 2.23 6.31
N LYS A 123 -5.07 2.19 7.52
CA LYS A 123 -5.42 3.38 8.30
C LYS A 123 -4.30 3.74 9.28
N ALA A 124 -3.73 4.94 9.13
CA ALA A 124 -2.59 5.41 9.90
C ALA A 124 -2.77 6.82 10.52
N TYR A 125 -3.97 7.13 10.99
CA TYR A 125 -4.26 8.30 11.83
C TYR A 125 -4.93 7.88 13.14
#